data_AF-A0A6D0I5M2-F1
#
_entry.id   AF-A0A6D0I5M2-F1
#
_cell.length_a   1.000
_cell.length_b   1.000
_cell.length_c   1.000
_cell.angle_alpha   90.00
_cell.angle_beta   90.00
_cell.angle_gamma   90.00
#
_symmetry.space_group_name_H-M   'P 1'
#
loop_
_entity.id
_entity.type
_entity.pdbx_description
1 polymer ?
#
loop_
_entity_poly.entity_id
_entity_poly.type
_entity_poly.pdbx_seq_one_letter_code
_entity_poly.pdbx_strand_id
1 'polypeptide(L)'
;MPRPSLYEILYGNFAGGLALNQVGEEEQVILSVLDNMQRILNTRAGSLKHLPDYGLPDMTTILQGMPGTAHQLMRVLSDVLLKYEPRIKRVDVTM
;
A
#
# COMPACT_ATOMS: atom_id res chain seq x y z
N MET A 1 0.77 -14.07 -15.95
CA MET A 1 1.97 -13.22 -15.98
C MET A 1 1.80 -12.11 -14.95
N PRO A 2 2.87 -11.72 -14.24
CA PRO A 2 2.86 -10.52 -13.41
C PRO A 2 2.49 -9.33 -14.28
N ARG A 3 1.61 -8.44 -13.81
CA ARG A 3 1.26 -7.21 -14.54
C ARG A 3 1.11 -6.01 -13.61
N PRO A 4 1.39 -4.78 -14.08
CA PRO A 4 1.04 -3.57 -13.36
C PRO A 4 -0.47 -3.46 -13.17
N SER A 5 -0.88 -2.58 -12.26
CA SER A 5 -2.29 -2.37 -11.94
C SER A 5 -2.97 -1.62 -13.09
N LEU A 6 -4.31 -1.66 -13.10
CA LEU A 6 -5.10 -0.89 -14.06
C LEU A 6 -4.77 0.61 -13.97
N TYR A 7 -4.39 1.11 -12.79
CA TYR A 7 -4.02 2.51 -12.58
C TYR A 7 -2.87 2.92 -13.50
N GLU A 8 -1.72 2.23 -13.43
CA GLU A 8 -0.56 2.58 -14.25
C GLU A 8 -0.79 2.30 -15.74
N ILE A 9 -1.61 1.30 -16.08
CA ILE A 9 -1.98 1.02 -17.48
C ILE A 9 -2.79 2.19 -18.07
N LEU A 10 -3.73 2.76 -17.31
CA LEU A 10 -4.56 3.87 -17.79
C LEU A 10 -3.79 5.19 -17.84
N TYR A 11 -2.90 5.44 -16.88
CA TYR A 11 -2.07 6.66 -16.87
C TYR A 11 -0.86 6.57 -17.81
N GLY A 12 -0.39 5.37 -18.14
CA GLY A 12 0.81 5.13 -18.94
C GLY A 12 2.13 5.40 -18.20
N ASN A 13 2.08 5.70 -16.90
CA ASN A 13 3.23 5.99 -16.06
C ASN A 13 2.98 5.59 -14.60
N PHE A 14 4.08 5.39 -13.86
CA PHE A 14 4.10 5.23 -12.40
C PHE A 14 3.98 6.57 -11.69
N ALA A 15 3.75 6.55 -10.37
CA ALA A 15 3.83 7.75 -9.55
C ALA A 15 5.22 8.41 -9.73
N GLY A 16 5.23 9.73 -9.91
CA GLY A 16 6.45 10.47 -10.26
C GLY A 16 6.76 10.56 -11.75
N GLY A 17 5.94 9.95 -12.63
CA GLY A 17 5.96 10.20 -14.07
C GLY A 17 6.89 9.30 -14.89
N LEU A 18 7.47 8.26 -14.29
CA LEU A 18 8.26 7.25 -15.02
C LEU A 18 7.35 6.47 -15.98
N ALA A 19 7.65 6.50 -17.27
CA ALA A 19 6.78 5.88 -18.27
C ALA A 19 6.82 4.34 -18.18
N LEU A 20 5.66 3.71 -18.37
CA LEU A 20 5.51 2.26 -18.22
C LEU A 20 6.46 1.48 -19.15
N ASN A 21 6.60 1.94 -20.40
CA ASN A 21 7.41 1.30 -21.44
C ASN A 21 8.94 1.48 -21.26
N GLN A 22 9.38 2.29 -20.29
CA GLN A 22 10.80 2.46 -19.96
C GLN A 22 11.29 1.44 -18.91
N VAL A 23 10.36 0.64 -18.36
CA VAL A 23 10.61 -0.29 -17.26
C VAL A 23 10.38 -1.72 -17.77
N GLY A 24 11.26 -2.65 -17.37
CA GLY A 24 11.11 -4.07 -17.67
C GLY A 24 9.83 -4.65 -17.05
N GLU A 25 9.26 -5.70 -17.67
CA GLU A 25 7.96 -6.25 -17.24
C GLU A 25 7.94 -6.70 -15.77
N GLU A 26 9.05 -7.26 -15.28
CA GLU A 26 9.18 -7.68 -13.87
C GLU A 26 9.20 -6.46 -12.93
N GLU A 27 9.99 -5.44 -13.24
CA GLU A 27 10.05 -4.22 -12.45
C GLU A 27 8.76 -3.42 -12.51
N GLN A 28 8.00 -3.46 -13.61
CA GLN A 28 6.71 -2.77 -13.70
C GLN A 28 5.74 -3.23 -12.61
N VAL A 29 5.76 -4.52 -12.28
CA VAL A 29 4.91 -5.05 -11.20
C VAL A 29 5.37 -4.56 -9.85
N ILE A 30 6.69 -4.58 -9.60
CA ILE A 30 7.26 -4.12 -8.34
C ILE A 30 6.91 -2.65 -8.10
N LEU A 31 7.15 -1.78 -9.09
CA LEU A 31 6.83 -0.35 -8.99
C LEU A 31 5.33 -0.10 -8.82
N SER A 32 4.48 -0.83 -9.55
CA SER A 32 3.03 -0.72 -9.41
C SER A 32 2.53 -1.15 -8.02
N VAL A 33 3.15 -2.16 -7.41
CA VAL A 33 2.86 -2.58 -6.04
C VAL A 33 3.32 -1.50 -5.06
N LEU A 34 4.53 -0.96 -5.21
CA LEU A 34 5.05 0.11 -4.36
C LEU A 34 4.19 1.38 -4.41
N ASP A 35 3.73 1.78 -5.60
CA ASP A 35 2.81 2.91 -5.77
C ASP A 35 1.48 2.66 -5.08
N ASN A 36 0.93 1.45 -5.19
CA ASN A 36 -0.29 1.10 -4.50
C ASN A 36 -0.12 1.11 -2.98
N MET A 37 0.98 0.54 -2.47
CA MET A 37 1.34 0.59 -1.05
C MET A 37 1.41 2.04 -0.56
N GLN A 38 2.09 2.93 -1.29
CA GLN A 38 2.14 4.35 -0.94
C GLN A 38 0.74 5.00 -0.91
N ARG A 39 -0.11 4.72 -1.91
CA ARG A 39 -1.50 5.21 -1.92
C ARG A 39 -2.30 4.73 -0.71
N ILE A 40 -2.18 3.46 -0.36
CA ILE A 40 -2.85 2.87 0.80
C ILE A 40 -2.34 3.52 2.09
N LEU A 41 -1.02 3.54 2.30
CA LEU A 41 -0.40 4.01 3.55
C LEU A 41 -0.57 5.53 3.77
N ASN A 42 -0.68 6.31 2.70
CA ASN A 42 -0.91 7.76 2.77
C ASN A 42 -2.41 8.13 2.89
N THR A 43 -3.32 7.16 2.87
CA THR A 43 -4.75 7.40 3.01
C THR A 43 -5.19 7.16 4.46
N ARG A 44 -6.02 8.06 5.01
CA ARG A 44 -6.67 7.83 6.32
C ARG A 44 -7.94 7.00 6.13
N ALA A 45 -8.09 5.94 6.91
CA ALA A 45 -9.34 5.18 7.00
C ALA A 45 -10.51 6.11 7.33
N GLY A 46 -11.63 5.89 6.65
CA GLY A 46 -12.83 6.73 6.71
C GLY A 46 -12.85 7.92 5.74
N SER A 47 -11.76 8.20 5.02
CA SER A 47 -11.74 9.28 4.01
C SER A 47 -12.51 8.94 2.74
N LEU A 48 -12.58 7.65 2.37
CA LEU A 48 -13.35 7.17 1.22
C LEU A 48 -14.72 6.67 1.69
N LYS A 49 -15.80 7.38 1.34
CA LYS A 49 -17.17 7.03 1.75
C LYS A 49 -17.61 5.61 1.38
N HIS A 50 -17.20 5.15 0.19
CA HIS A 50 -17.56 3.83 -0.34
C HIS A 50 -16.61 2.71 0.14
N LEU A 51 -15.54 3.07 0.85
CA LEU A 51 -14.53 2.12 1.34
C LEU A 51 -13.94 2.64 2.66
N PRO A 52 -14.74 2.63 3.75
CA PRO A 52 -14.40 3.30 5.00
C PRO A 52 -13.20 2.67 5.73
N ASP A 53 -12.84 1.44 5.37
CA ASP A 53 -11.74 0.68 5.94
C ASP A 53 -10.43 0.79 5.13
N TYR A 54 -10.42 1.55 4.03
CA TYR A 54 -9.23 1.76 3.21
C TYR A 54 -8.27 2.78 3.79
N GLY A 55 -7.00 2.38 3.88
CA GLY A 55 -5.92 3.20 4.41
C GLY A 55 -5.61 2.89 5.88
N LEU A 56 -4.83 3.76 6.52
CA LEU A 56 -4.42 3.58 7.90
C LEU A 56 -5.45 4.17 8.87
N PRO A 57 -5.75 3.48 9.98
CA PRO A 57 -6.56 4.05 11.07
C PRO A 57 -5.83 5.22 11.73
N ASP A 58 -6.47 5.87 12.71
CA ASP A 58 -5.85 6.98 13.42
C ASP A 58 -4.60 6.53 14.20
N MET A 59 -3.43 6.88 13.65
CA MET A 59 -2.13 6.47 14.17
C MET A 59 -1.79 7.16 15.49
N THR A 60 -2.38 8.31 15.79
CA THR A 60 -2.16 9.00 17.07
C THR A 60 -2.71 8.16 18.23
N THR A 61 -3.82 7.46 18.00
CA THR A 61 -4.42 6.56 18.99
C THR A 61 -3.61 5.28 19.16
N ILE A 62 -2.98 4.78 18.08
CA ILE A 62 -2.14 3.57 18.13
C ILE A 62 -0.80 3.84 18.83
N LEU A 63 -0.24 5.03 18.67
CA LEU A 63 1.07 5.38 19.21
C LEU A 63 1.03 5.89 20.66
N GLN A 64 -0.13 6.36 21.14
CA GLN A 64 -0.28 6.85 22.51
C GLN A 64 -0.49 5.71 23.52
N GLY A 65 0.60 5.26 24.15
CA GLY A 65 0.55 5.01 25.60
C GLY A 65 0.72 3.59 26.15
N MET A 66 1.17 2.57 25.41
CA MET A 66 1.37 1.23 25.99
C MET A 66 2.66 0.53 25.52
N PRO A 67 3.29 -0.33 26.35
CA PRO A 67 4.24 -1.33 25.85
C PRO A 67 3.56 -2.21 24.78
N GLY A 68 4.16 -2.36 23.60
CA GLY A 68 3.63 -3.21 22.53
C GLY A 68 3.02 -2.49 21.31
N THR A 69 3.04 -1.15 21.28
CA THR A 69 2.57 -0.34 20.13
C THR A 69 3.27 -0.66 18.82
N ALA A 70 4.57 -1.02 18.87
CA ALA A 70 5.30 -1.48 17.69
C ALA A 70 4.67 -2.74 17.06
N HIS A 71 4.25 -3.72 17.88
CA HIS A 71 3.63 -4.95 17.39
C HIS A 71 2.24 -4.69 16.82
N GLN A 72 1.49 -3.78 17.44
CA GLN A 72 0.19 -3.35 16.92
C GLN A 72 0.34 -2.61 15.59
N LEU A 73 1.34 -1.73 15.47
CA LEU A 73 1.68 -1.04 14.24
C LEU A 73 2.01 -2.03 13.11
N MET A 74 2.92 -2.98 13.37
CA MET A 74 3.31 -4.01 12.41
C MET A 74 2.09 -4.82 11.93
N ARG A 75 1.17 -5.17 12.84
CA ARG A 75 -0.07 -5.87 12.51
C ARG A 75 -0.99 -5.03 11.62
N VAL A 76 -1.25 -3.78 12.00
CA VAL A 76 -2.14 -2.87 11.23
C VAL A 76 -1.60 -2.66 9.82
N LEU A 77 -0.29 -2.42 9.67
CA LEU A 77 0.35 -2.27 8.37
C LEU A 77 0.19 -3.55 7.54
N SER A 78 0.48 -4.71 8.12
CA SER A 78 0.37 -6.00 7.43
C SER A 78 -1.06 -6.28 6.98
N ASP A 79 -2.05 -6.10 7.85
CA ASP A 79 -3.46 -6.38 7.59
C ASP A 79 -4.00 -5.50 6.45
N VAL A 80 -3.70 -4.21 6.49
CA VAL A 80 -4.12 -3.24 5.47
C VAL A 80 -3.47 -3.55 4.12
N LEU A 81 -2.16 -3.82 4.09
CA LEU A 81 -1.45 -4.14 2.85
C LEU A 81 -1.94 -5.46 2.24
N LEU A 82 -2.08 -6.53 3.03
CA LEU A 82 -2.56 -7.82 2.54
C LEU A 82 -4.01 -7.76 2.04
N LYS A 83 -4.83 -6.85 2.60
CA LYS A 83 -6.21 -6.64 2.17
C LYS A 83 -6.32 -5.88 0.83
N TYR A 84 -5.53 -4.82 0.65
CA TYR A 84 -5.69 -3.90 -0.49
C TYR A 84 -4.63 -4.05 -1.59
N GLU A 85 -3.62 -4.90 -1.38
CA GLU A 85 -2.65 -5.28 -2.40
C GLU A 85 -2.54 -6.81 -2.53
N PRO A 86 -3.48 -7.46 -3.24
CA PRO A 86 -3.56 -8.92 -3.31
C PRO A 86 -2.39 -9.57 -4.07
N ARG A 87 -1.55 -8.80 -4.75
CA ARG A 87 -0.30 -9.29 -5.37
C ARG A 87 0.74 -9.63 -4.31
N ILE A 88 0.69 -8.97 -3.15
CA ILE A 88 1.51 -9.34 -2.00
C ILE A 88 0.88 -10.56 -1.31
N LYS A 89 1.65 -11.65 -1.23
CA LYS A 89 1.19 -12.91 -0.59
C LYS A 89 1.65 -13.06 0.85
N ARG A 90 2.73 -12.38 1.22
CA ARG A 90 3.28 -12.37 2.56
C ARG A 90 3.96 -11.03 2.79
N VAL A 91 3.70 -10.44 3.95
CA VAL A 91 4.40 -9.25 4.44
C VAL A 91 5.11 -9.63 5.72
N ASP A 92 6.35 -9.19 5.86
CA ASP A 92 7.06 -9.14 7.12
C ASP A 92 7.39 -7.67 7.38
N VAL A 93 6.88 -7.12 8.48
CA VAL A 93 7.10 -5.72 8.86
C VAL A 93 8.00 -5.74 10.08
N THR A 94 9.13 -5.06 9.99
CA THR A 94 10.11 -4.92 11.07
C THR A 94 10.31 -3.44 11.40
N MET A 95 10.55 -3.14 12.67
CA MET A 95 10.87 -1.80 13.18
C MET A 95 12.37 -1.56 13.24
#